data_AF-A0A5K7U1A9-F1
#
_entry.id   AF-A0A5K7U1A9-F1
#
_cell.length_a   1.000
_cell.length_b   1.000
_cell.length_c   1.000
_cell.angle_alpha   90.00
_cell.angle_beta   90.00
_cell.angle_gamma   90.00
#
_symmetry.space_group_name_H-M   'P 1'
#
loop_
_entity.id
_entity.type
_entity.pdbx_description
1 polymer ?
#
loop_
_entity_poly.entity_id
_entity_poly.type
_entity_poly.pdbx_seq_one_letter_code
_entity_poly.pdbx_strand_id
1 'polypeptide(L)'
;MPLKHRWLNASLAMGSLLLLSACDQRNFETLPPIPVEQLEVLGVQTPIKSVHFRDRDGEGLLVLSRSDGQAVDAESEQEVDKVVLKATLYGRGAASDVFKPRWQIEQETTCSGLDLDVDFYTDVSDVGDLNKDGVAEVTVASHSFCGGGIDPHDIAIEMREGQASYTITGQSLITPAGEEPVGGEREDSASLKNASQVLRDHMDAVWQQVYKRPWSEASPPVDDDPDDEAE
;
A
#
# COMPACT_ATOMS: atom_id res chain seq x y z
N MET A 1 -57.66 -6.57 73.47
CA MET A 1 -57.37 -6.44 72.02
C MET A 1 -55.88 -6.72 71.80
N PRO A 2 -55.52 -7.59 70.84
CA PRO A 2 -54.19 -8.19 70.71
C PRO A 2 -53.33 -7.48 69.64
N LEU A 3 -52.01 -7.70 69.64
CA LEU A 3 -51.10 -7.68 68.46
C LEU A 3 -49.67 -7.97 68.99
N LYS A 4 -49.28 -9.23 69.23
CA LYS A 4 -48.60 -10.16 68.30
C LYS A 4 -47.63 -9.48 67.31
N HIS A 5 -46.37 -9.36 67.71
CA HIS A 5 -45.24 -9.20 66.79
C HIS A 5 -44.88 -10.55 66.12
N ARG A 6 -45.00 -10.54 64.81
CA ARG A 6 -44.52 -11.48 63.76
C ARG A 6 -43.92 -10.53 62.71
N TRP A 7 -42.93 -10.81 61.88
CA TRP A 7 -42.05 -11.94 61.61
C TRP A 7 -41.06 -11.40 60.55
N LEU A 8 -39.81 -11.88 60.56
CA LEU A 8 -38.86 -12.08 59.46
C LEU A 8 -38.73 -11.09 58.27
N ASN A 9 -37.49 -10.59 58.14
CA ASN A 9 -36.64 -10.55 56.93
C ASN A 9 -37.25 -10.98 55.58
N ALA A 10 -37.22 -10.08 54.60
CA ALA A 10 -37.12 -10.42 53.18
C ALA A 10 -36.28 -9.36 52.46
N SER A 11 -35.08 -9.77 52.06
CA SER A 11 -34.17 -9.07 51.16
C SER A 11 -34.79 -8.94 49.77
N LEU A 12 -34.55 -7.83 49.06
CA LEU A 12 -34.50 -7.81 47.60
C LEU A 12 -33.68 -6.62 47.11
N ALA A 13 -32.51 -6.96 46.58
CA ALA A 13 -31.60 -6.08 45.88
C ALA A 13 -32.17 -5.76 44.49
N MET A 14 -32.17 -4.49 44.13
CA MET A 14 -32.24 -3.96 42.77
C MET A 14 -31.07 -2.97 42.68
N GLY A 15 -30.15 -3.01 41.74
CA GLY A 15 -30.03 -3.72 40.48
C GLY A 15 -28.96 -2.90 39.74
N SER A 16 -27.71 -3.34 39.82
CA SER A 16 -26.60 -2.63 39.17
C SER A 16 -26.72 -2.83 37.66
N LEU A 17 -27.12 -1.77 36.96
CA LEU A 17 -27.04 -1.66 35.51
C LEU A 17 -25.55 -1.71 35.13
N LEU A 18 -25.06 -2.88 34.74
CA LEU A 18 -23.77 -3.00 34.05
C LEU A 18 -23.99 -2.52 32.61
N LEU A 19 -23.64 -1.27 32.34
CA LEU A 19 -23.38 -0.78 30.99
C LEU A 19 -22.12 -1.51 30.49
N LEU A 20 -22.30 -2.66 29.86
CA LEU A 20 -21.31 -3.22 28.96
C LEU A 20 -21.26 -2.31 27.73
N SER A 21 -20.52 -1.20 27.83
CA SER A 21 -19.87 -0.69 26.63
C SER A 21 -18.92 -1.80 26.20
N ALA A 22 -19.37 -2.63 25.26
CA ALA A 22 -18.43 -3.39 24.45
C ALA A 22 -17.55 -2.33 23.78
N CYS A 23 -16.38 -2.07 24.37
CA CYS A 23 -15.28 -1.51 23.62
C CYS A 23 -15.00 -2.55 22.55
N ASP A 24 -15.67 -2.39 21.41
CA ASP A 24 -15.39 -3.10 20.19
C ASP A 24 -13.97 -2.68 19.84
N GLN A 25 -12.98 -3.39 20.38
CA GLN A 25 -11.59 -3.24 20.00
C GLN A 25 -11.57 -3.73 18.56
N ARG A 26 -11.79 -2.79 17.64
CA ARG A 26 -11.65 -3.02 16.20
C ARG A 26 -10.19 -3.34 15.97
N ASN A 27 -9.89 -4.63 16.01
CA ASN A 27 -8.60 -5.16 15.62
C ASN A 27 -8.48 -5.05 14.10
N PHE A 28 -7.26 -4.91 13.62
CA PHE A 28 -6.99 -4.99 12.19
C PHE A 28 -7.44 -6.34 11.63
N GLU A 29 -8.16 -6.30 10.51
CA GLU A 29 -8.53 -7.49 9.75
C GLU A 29 -8.46 -7.21 8.25
N THR A 30 -7.91 -8.16 7.48
CA THR A 30 -8.03 -8.16 6.03
C THR A 30 -9.44 -8.64 5.65
N LEU A 31 -10.06 -7.94 4.72
CA LEU A 31 -11.40 -8.22 4.22
C LEU A 31 -11.33 -8.84 2.82
N PRO A 32 -12.42 -9.47 2.33
CA PRO A 32 -12.47 -9.97 0.96
C PRO A 32 -12.19 -8.86 -0.06
N PRO A 33 -11.50 -9.16 -1.17
CA PRO A 33 -11.18 -8.17 -2.19
C PRO A 33 -12.44 -7.55 -2.79
N ILE A 34 -12.35 -6.28 -3.18
CA ILE A 34 -13.41 -5.57 -3.88
C ILE A 34 -13.34 -5.94 -5.38
N PRO A 35 -14.44 -6.34 -6.02
CA PRO A 35 -14.47 -6.64 -7.46
C PRO A 35 -14.04 -5.43 -8.30
N VAL A 36 -13.36 -5.69 -9.43
CA VAL A 36 -12.79 -4.64 -10.30
C VAL A 36 -13.87 -3.67 -10.80
N GLU A 37 -15.07 -4.15 -11.07
CA GLU A 37 -16.20 -3.32 -11.53
C GLU A 37 -16.60 -2.26 -10.49
N GLN A 38 -16.38 -2.54 -9.20
CA GLN A 38 -16.59 -1.55 -8.13
C GLN A 38 -15.43 -0.57 -8.00
N LEU A 39 -14.22 -0.95 -8.41
CA LEU A 39 -13.07 -0.03 -8.45
C LEU A 39 -13.20 0.98 -9.59
N GLU A 40 -13.76 0.56 -10.74
CA GLU A 40 -14.06 1.46 -11.86
C GLU A 40 -15.01 2.60 -11.45
N VAL A 41 -15.97 2.33 -10.57
CA VAL A 41 -16.88 3.34 -10.01
C VAL A 41 -16.14 4.39 -9.17
N LEU A 42 -14.97 4.05 -8.62
CA LEU A 42 -14.08 4.99 -7.93
C LEU A 42 -13.18 5.77 -8.90
N GLY A 43 -13.33 5.56 -10.21
CA GLY A 43 -12.51 6.19 -11.25
C GLY A 43 -11.16 5.52 -11.47
N VAL A 44 -10.96 4.29 -10.96
CA VAL A 44 -9.72 3.53 -11.16
C VAL A 44 -9.84 2.74 -12.47
N GLN A 45 -9.03 3.07 -13.47
CA GLN A 45 -9.12 2.45 -14.80
C GLN A 45 -8.29 1.17 -14.94
N THR A 46 -7.11 1.15 -14.31
CA THR A 46 -6.10 0.09 -14.49
C THR A 46 -5.54 -0.33 -13.12
N PRO A 47 -6.38 -0.94 -12.26
CA PRO A 47 -5.92 -1.42 -10.96
C PRO A 47 -4.95 -2.59 -11.15
N ILE A 48 -3.78 -2.51 -10.54
CA ILE A 48 -2.78 -3.59 -10.51
C ILE A 48 -2.94 -4.43 -9.24
N LYS A 49 -3.18 -3.78 -8.10
CA LYS A 49 -3.38 -4.44 -6.80
C LYS A 49 -4.41 -3.67 -5.99
N SER A 50 -5.24 -4.39 -5.24
CA SER A 50 -6.08 -3.80 -4.19
C SER A 50 -6.02 -4.61 -2.91
N VAL A 51 -5.97 -3.93 -1.76
CA VAL A 51 -6.02 -4.56 -0.43
C VAL A 51 -7.17 -3.92 0.35
N HIS A 52 -8.16 -4.74 0.68
CA HIS A 52 -9.32 -4.33 1.45
C HIS A 52 -9.16 -4.78 2.90
N PHE A 53 -9.37 -3.88 3.85
CA PHE A 53 -9.15 -4.15 5.26
C PHE A 53 -10.08 -3.32 6.14
N ARG A 54 -10.12 -3.66 7.42
CA ARG A 54 -10.71 -2.85 8.46
C ARG A 54 -9.70 -2.66 9.59
N ASP A 55 -9.61 -1.43 10.07
CA ASP A 55 -8.77 -1.03 11.19
C ASP A 55 -9.60 -0.22 12.19
N ARG A 56 -8.91 0.37 13.18
CA ARG A 56 -9.52 1.24 14.19
C ARG A 56 -10.24 2.45 13.57
N ASP A 57 -9.80 2.92 12.42
CA ASP A 57 -10.34 4.09 11.71
C ASP A 57 -11.48 3.75 10.75
N GLY A 58 -11.80 2.47 10.57
CA GLY A 58 -12.93 1.99 9.78
C GLY A 58 -12.50 1.06 8.64
N GLU A 59 -13.31 0.98 7.58
CA GLU A 59 -12.92 0.22 6.40
C GLU A 59 -11.95 1.03 5.53
N GLY A 60 -10.91 0.37 5.06
CA GLY A 60 -9.86 0.90 4.21
C GLY A 60 -9.69 0.05 2.95
N LEU A 61 -9.41 0.71 1.83
CA LEU A 61 -9.14 0.07 0.55
C LEU A 61 -7.92 0.74 -0.07
N LEU A 62 -6.77 0.07 -0.03
CA LEU A 62 -5.60 0.46 -0.81
C LEU A 62 -5.83 0.02 -2.26
N VAL A 63 -5.61 0.91 -3.22
CA VAL A 63 -5.60 0.58 -4.65
C VAL A 63 -4.32 1.14 -5.28
N LEU A 64 -3.57 0.25 -5.93
CA LEU A 64 -2.43 0.58 -6.78
C LEU A 64 -2.87 0.52 -8.23
N SER A 65 -2.56 1.55 -9.02
CA SER A 65 -2.94 1.63 -10.42
C SER A 65 -1.85 2.27 -11.25
N ARG A 66 -1.76 1.87 -12.52
CA ARG A 66 -0.76 2.34 -13.48
C ARG A 66 -1.45 2.80 -14.75
N SER A 67 -1.21 4.01 -15.20
CA SER A 67 -1.69 4.48 -16.49
C SER A 67 -0.52 4.85 -17.39
N ASP A 68 -0.45 4.20 -18.54
CA ASP A 68 0.47 4.52 -19.63
C ASP A 68 -0.14 5.59 -20.54
N GLY A 69 0.70 6.41 -21.15
CA GLY A 69 0.30 7.45 -22.06
C GLY A 69 1.49 8.20 -22.63
N GLN A 70 1.25 9.41 -23.12
CA GLN A 70 2.27 10.27 -23.69
C GLN A 70 2.28 11.64 -23.01
N ALA A 71 3.42 12.32 -23.07
CA ALA A 71 3.61 13.71 -22.66
C ALA A 71 4.45 14.45 -23.71
N VAL A 72 4.44 15.78 -23.66
CA VAL A 72 5.36 16.60 -24.47
C VAL A 72 6.55 16.95 -23.60
N ASP A 73 7.73 16.52 -24.01
CA ASP A 73 8.98 16.87 -23.34
C ASP A 73 9.25 18.38 -23.47
N ALA A 74 9.58 19.02 -22.36
CA ALA A 74 9.69 20.47 -22.29
C ALA A 74 10.93 21.02 -23.01
N GLU A 75 11.98 20.20 -23.18
CA GLU A 75 13.23 20.62 -23.79
C GLU A 75 13.26 20.39 -25.31
N SER A 76 12.77 19.23 -25.75
CA SER A 76 12.77 18.81 -27.14
C SER A 76 11.48 19.12 -27.90
N GLU A 77 10.40 19.44 -27.18
CA GLU A 77 9.03 19.59 -27.73
C GLU A 77 8.50 18.32 -28.43
N GLN A 78 9.12 17.17 -28.16
CA GLN A 78 8.74 15.88 -28.74
C GLN A 78 7.74 15.14 -27.84
N GLU A 79 6.90 14.32 -28.46
CA GLU A 79 6.07 13.36 -27.72
C GLU A 79 6.97 12.25 -27.16
N VAL A 80 6.83 12.00 -25.87
CA VAL A 80 7.59 11.00 -25.11
C VAL A 80 6.64 10.10 -24.35
N ASP A 81 7.08 8.87 -24.08
CA ASP A 81 6.29 7.93 -23.29
C ASP A 81 6.20 8.40 -21.84
N LYS A 82 5.05 8.09 -21.23
CA LYS A 82 4.75 8.46 -19.85
C LYS A 82 4.06 7.31 -19.13
N VAL A 83 4.51 7.05 -17.91
CA VAL A 83 3.80 6.20 -16.96
C VAL A 83 3.44 7.03 -15.72
N VAL A 84 2.20 6.89 -15.26
CA VAL A 84 1.76 7.43 -13.98
C VAL A 84 1.35 6.29 -13.06
N LEU A 85 2.06 6.16 -11.94
CA LEU A 85 1.70 5.27 -10.84
C LEU A 85 0.88 6.03 -9.80
N LYS A 86 -0.26 5.46 -9.39
CA LYS A 86 -1.11 6.01 -8.34
C LYS A 86 -1.39 4.98 -7.27
N ALA A 87 -1.04 5.31 -6.03
CA ALA A 87 -1.45 4.56 -4.85
C ALA A 87 -2.45 5.40 -4.06
N THR A 88 -3.69 4.92 -3.96
CA THR A 88 -4.77 5.63 -3.25
C THR A 88 -5.27 4.78 -2.11
N LEU A 89 -5.29 5.34 -0.91
CA LEU A 89 -6.03 4.75 0.20
C LEU A 89 -7.40 5.39 0.27
N TYR A 90 -8.43 4.60 0.01
CA TYR A 90 -9.81 4.98 0.27
C TYR A 90 -10.23 4.54 1.68
N GLY A 91 -11.25 5.19 2.23
CA GLY A 91 -11.93 4.68 3.41
C GLY A 91 -13.39 5.05 3.50
N ARG A 92 -14.10 4.34 4.37
CA ARG A 92 -15.51 4.56 4.67
C ARG A 92 -15.84 4.16 6.12
N GLY A 93 -16.89 4.78 6.67
CA GLY A 93 -17.30 4.55 8.05
C GLY A 93 -18.15 3.28 8.22
N ALA A 94 -19.20 3.15 7.41
CA ALA A 94 -20.04 1.96 7.33
C ALA A 94 -19.90 1.27 5.96
N ALA A 95 -20.19 -0.04 5.90
CA ALA A 95 -20.14 -0.82 4.66
C ALA A 95 -21.11 -0.30 3.57
N SER A 96 -22.18 0.39 3.96
CA SER A 96 -23.13 1.04 3.04
C SER A 96 -22.64 2.37 2.47
N ASP A 97 -21.58 2.94 3.04
CA ASP A 97 -21.05 4.22 2.60
C ASP A 97 -20.16 4.05 1.36
N VAL A 98 -20.07 5.13 0.59
CA VAL A 98 -19.15 5.22 -0.55
C VAL A 98 -17.73 5.42 -0.04
N PHE A 99 -16.78 4.69 -0.61
CA PHE A 99 -15.35 4.90 -0.39
C PHE A 99 -14.92 6.30 -0.82
N LYS A 100 -14.17 6.99 0.05
CA LYS A 100 -13.59 8.31 -0.25
C LYS A 100 -12.08 8.26 -0.08
N PRO A 101 -11.30 8.98 -0.92
CA PRO A 101 -9.85 9.02 -0.77
C PRO A 101 -9.49 9.65 0.58
N ARG A 102 -8.69 8.94 1.38
CA ARG A 102 -8.03 9.46 2.58
C ARG A 102 -6.73 10.17 2.19
N TRP A 103 -5.96 9.55 1.30
CA TRP A 103 -4.77 10.12 0.69
C TRP A 103 -4.46 9.43 -0.64
N GLN A 104 -3.60 10.07 -1.43
CA GLN A 104 -3.09 9.57 -2.71
C GLN A 104 -1.61 9.91 -2.83
N ILE A 105 -0.84 8.98 -3.40
CA ILE A 105 0.52 9.18 -3.89
C ILE A 105 0.44 9.05 -5.41
N GLU A 106 1.10 9.97 -6.12
CA GLU A 106 1.17 9.99 -7.57
C GLU A 106 2.63 10.18 -7.98
N GLN A 107 3.14 9.27 -8.81
CA GLN A 107 4.48 9.33 -9.39
C GLN A 107 4.34 9.29 -10.90
N GLU A 108 4.80 10.34 -11.57
CA GLU A 108 4.86 10.43 -13.02
C GLU A 108 6.30 10.28 -13.48
N THR A 109 6.52 9.41 -14.46
CA THR A 109 7.81 9.21 -15.12
C THR A 109 7.61 9.39 -16.62
N THR A 110 8.31 10.35 -17.19
CA THR A 110 8.37 10.58 -18.64
C THR A 110 9.71 10.12 -19.18
N CYS A 111 9.73 9.56 -20.39
CA CYS A 111 10.95 9.02 -20.97
C CYS A 111 11.07 9.33 -22.45
N SER A 112 12.08 10.15 -22.79
CA SER A 112 12.57 10.30 -24.17
C SER A 112 13.50 9.14 -24.58
N GLY A 113 13.86 8.27 -23.62
CA GLY A 113 14.71 7.10 -23.82
C GLY A 113 14.02 6.00 -24.60
N LEU A 114 14.75 4.90 -24.83
CA LEU A 114 14.26 3.77 -25.62
C LEU A 114 13.31 2.87 -24.82
N ASP A 115 13.66 2.66 -23.55
CA ASP A 115 12.99 1.74 -22.64
C ASP A 115 12.49 2.50 -21.40
N LEU A 116 11.18 2.43 -21.17
CA LEU A 116 10.50 2.94 -19.99
C LEU A 116 10.01 1.75 -19.16
N ASP A 117 10.56 1.58 -17.96
CA ASP A 117 10.16 0.51 -17.04
C ASP A 117 9.80 1.08 -15.66
N VAL A 118 8.51 1.09 -15.37
CA VAL A 118 7.93 1.76 -14.22
C VAL A 118 6.79 0.90 -13.69
N ASP A 119 6.92 0.40 -12.47
CA ASP A 119 5.88 -0.40 -11.83
C ASP A 119 5.96 -0.37 -10.29
N PHE A 120 4.95 -0.94 -9.65
CA PHE A 120 4.95 -1.24 -8.24
C PHE A 120 5.58 -2.61 -7.97
N TYR A 121 6.34 -2.71 -6.87
CA TYR A 121 6.66 -4.01 -6.27
C TYR A 121 5.43 -4.51 -5.49
N THR A 122 4.49 -5.12 -6.20
CA THR A 122 3.17 -5.49 -5.67
C THR A 122 3.22 -6.56 -4.57
N ASP A 123 4.26 -7.40 -4.54
CA ASP A 123 4.44 -8.46 -3.56
C ASP A 123 4.88 -7.93 -2.18
N VAL A 124 5.54 -6.76 -2.13
CA VAL A 124 5.95 -6.10 -0.88
C VAL A 124 5.13 -4.84 -0.56
N SER A 125 4.22 -4.44 -1.44
CA SER A 125 3.28 -3.34 -1.22
C SER A 125 1.99 -3.86 -0.60
N ASP A 126 1.84 -3.76 0.72
CA ASP A 126 0.70 -4.35 1.44
C ASP A 126 0.26 -3.49 2.63
N VAL A 127 -0.78 -3.95 3.33
CA VAL A 127 -1.33 -3.32 4.52
C VAL A 127 -1.27 -4.29 5.70
N GLY A 128 -0.80 -3.82 6.86
CA GLY A 128 -0.78 -4.61 8.10
C GLY A 128 -0.86 -3.74 9.35
N ASP A 129 -1.10 -4.35 10.50
CA ASP A 129 -0.97 -3.73 11.82
C ASP A 129 0.34 -4.21 12.45
N LEU A 130 1.43 -3.59 12.01
CA LEU A 130 2.81 -3.97 12.31
C LEU A 130 3.10 -3.78 13.81
N ASN A 131 2.63 -2.67 14.37
CA ASN A 131 2.91 -2.30 15.75
C ASN A 131 1.83 -2.77 16.75
N LYS A 132 0.72 -3.34 16.27
CA LYS A 132 -0.39 -3.92 17.05
C LYS A 132 -1.19 -2.90 17.85
N ASP A 133 -1.32 -1.67 17.33
CA ASP A 133 -2.16 -0.64 17.92
C ASP A 133 -3.58 -0.59 17.30
N GLY A 134 -3.83 -1.42 16.30
CA GLY A 134 -5.09 -1.53 15.57
C GLY A 134 -5.25 -0.53 14.43
N VAL A 135 -4.27 0.33 14.15
CA VAL A 135 -4.22 1.18 12.95
C VAL A 135 -3.39 0.47 11.90
N ALA A 136 -3.83 0.56 10.64
CA ALA A 136 -3.08 0.00 9.55
C ALA A 136 -1.85 0.85 9.18
N GLU A 137 -0.68 0.21 9.09
CA GLU A 137 0.44 0.68 8.31
C GLU A 137 0.32 0.18 6.87
N VAL A 138 0.33 1.13 5.94
CA VAL A 138 0.19 0.89 4.50
C VAL A 138 1.54 1.12 3.84
N THR A 139 2.15 0.08 3.28
CA THR A 139 3.43 0.16 2.56
C THR A 139 3.21 0.09 1.07
N VAL A 140 3.85 1.00 0.33
CA VAL A 140 3.86 1.05 -1.14
C VAL A 140 5.30 1.16 -1.59
N ALA A 141 5.72 0.27 -2.49
CA ALA A 141 7.04 0.28 -3.09
C ALA A 141 6.91 0.29 -4.62
N SER A 142 7.70 1.13 -5.28
CA SER A 142 7.75 1.26 -6.74
C SER A 142 9.19 1.40 -7.23
N HIS A 143 9.35 1.17 -8.54
CA HIS A 143 10.55 1.56 -9.26
C HIS A 143 10.23 2.38 -10.50
N SER A 144 11.23 3.12 -10.97
CA SER A 144 11.18 3.81 -12.25
C SER A 144 12.53 3.80 -12.96
N PHE A 145 12.48 3.61 -14.26
CA PHE A 145 13.65 3.65 -15.14
C PHE A 145 13.28 4.23 -16.49
N CYS A 146 14.18 5.04 -17.02
CA CYS A 146 14.15 5.54 -18.39
C CYS A 146 15.56 5.48 -18.96
N GLY A 147 15.79 4.65 -19.97
CA GLY A 147 17.12 4.48 -20.55
C GLY A 147 17.14 3.53 -21.73
N GLY A 148 18.30 2.96 -22.04
CA GLY A 148 18.47 1.96 -23.10
C GLY A 148 19.64 1.02 -22.82
N GLY A 149 19.99 0.88 -21.53
CA GLY A 149 21.18 0.21 -21.05
C GLY A 149 20.92 -0.54 -19.75
N ILE A 150 22.00 -0.98 -19.10
CA ILE A 150 21.97 -1.67 -17.81
C ILE A 150 22.34 -0.63 -16.76
N ASP A 151 21.35 0.11 -16.27
CA ASP A 151 21.53 1.15 -15.26
C ASP A 151 20.67 0.84 -14.02
N PRO A 152 21.03 1.38 -12.84
CA PRO A 152 20.17 1.33 -11.66
C PRO A 152 18.79 1.94 -11.91
N HIS A 153 17.75 1.31 -11.37
CA HIS A 153 16.40 1.85 -11.35
C HIS A 153 16.23 2.69 -10.09
N ASP A 154 15.52 3.81 -10.18
CA ASP A 154 15.13 4.55 -8.99
C ASP A 154 14.09 3.73 -8.22
N ILE A 155 14.25 3.66 -6.90
CA ILE A 155 13.35 2.94 -5.98
C ILE A 155 12.74 3.96 -5.01
N ALA A 156 11.42 3.89 -4.85
CA ALA A 156 10.70 4.61 -3.83
C ALA A 156 9.89 3.63 -2.97
N ILE A 157 10.05 3.71 -1.65
CA ILE A 157 9.25 2.98 -0.68
C ILE A 157 8.65 4.00 0.27
N GLU A 158 7.32 4.03 0.37
CA GLU A 158 6.59 4.87 1.30
C GLU A 158 5.67 4.02 2.16
N MET A 159 5.78 4.16 3.48
CA MET A 159 4.83 3.62 4.43
C MET A 159 4.08 4.73 5.13
N ARG A 160 2.76 4.57 5.27
CA ARG A 160 1.88 5.52 5.97
C ARG A 160 1.14 4.86 7.12
N GLU A 161 1.06 5.57 8.23
CA GLU A 161 0.27 5.24 9.41
C GLU A 161 -0.55 6.48 9.78
N GLY A 162 -1.86 6.47 9.49
CA GLY A 162 -2.70 7.66 9.62
C GLY A 162 -2.19 8.84 8.79
N GLN A 163 -1.62 9.87 9.47
CA GLN A 163 -1.02 11.05 8.83
C GLN A 163 0.52 10.99 8.78
N ALA A 164 1.15 10.03 9.47
CA ALA A 164 2.59 9.86 9.41
C ALA A 164 3.00 9.20 8.09
N SER A 165 4.13 9.64 7.53
CA SER A 165 4.74 9.07 6.34
C SER A 165 6.22 8.80 6.62
N TYR A 166 6.68 7.63 6.18
CA TYR A 166 8.04 7.13 6.35
C TYR A 166 8.54 6.66 4.99
N THR A 167 9.57 7.31 4.46
CA THR A 167 10.08 7.01 3.12
C THR A 167 11.52 6.51 3.13
N ILE A 168 11.79 5.65 2.15
CA ILE A 168 13.12 5.29 1.64
C ILE A 168 13.13 5.62 0.15
N THR A 169 14.12 6.37 -0.30
CA THR A 169 14.40 6.59 -1.73
C THR A 169 15.82 6.12 -2.04
N GLY A 170 16.07 5.65 -3.25
CA GLY A 170 17.39 5.15 -3.59
C GLY A 170 17.45 4.59 -5.00
N GLN A 171 18.51 3.85 -5.28
CA GLN A 171 18.67 3.16 -6.56
C GLN A 171 18.84 1.66 -6.34
N SER A 172 18.42 0.85 -7.31
CA SER A 172 18.73 -0.58 -7.32
C SER A 172 20.24 -0.79 -7.42
N LEU A 173 20.73 -1.90 -6.87
CA LEU A 173 22.10 -2.34 -6.98
C LEU A 173 22.19 -3.32 -8.15
N ILE A 174 22.94 -2.95 -9.17
CA ILE A 174 23.27 -3.81 -10.30
C ILE A 174 24.72 -4.28 -10.20
N THR A 175 25.03 -5.43 -10.80
CA THR A 175 26.41 -5.94 -10.88
C THR A 175 26.63 -6.53 -12.28
N PRO A 176 26.98 -5.69 -13.27
CA PRO A 176 27.25 -6.16 -14.62
C PRO A 176 28.43 -7.15 -14.65
N ALA A 177 28.41 -8.07 -15.62
CA ALA A 177 29.40 -9.13 -15.70
C ALA A 177 30.81 -8.58 -15.96
N GLY A 178 31.72 -8.75 -14.99
CA GLY A 178 33.10 -8.26 -15.10
C GLY A 178 33.29 -6.80 -14.72
N GLU A 179 32.26 -6.15 -14.18
CA GLU A 179 32.29 -4.77 -13.68
C GLU A 179 32.02 -4.72 -12.18
N GLU A 180 32.40 -3.60 -11.55
CA GLU A 180 32.06 -3.35 -10.14
C GLU A 180 30.55 -3.07 -10.00
N PRO A 181 29.94 -3.39 -8.84
CA PRO A 181 28.56 -3.04 -8.59
C PRO A 181 28.30 -1.53 -8.69
N VAL A 182 27.17 -1.15 -9.27
CA VAL A 182 26.72 0.25 -9.43
C VAL A 182 25.33 0.41 -8.82
N GLY A 183 25.07 1.56 -8.20
CA GLY A 183 23.81 1.85 -7.53
C GLY A 183 23.75 1.31 -6.09
N GLY A 184 22.53 1.12 -5.58
CA GLY A 184 22.28 0.65 -4.22
C GLY A 184 22.31 1.75 -3.16
N GLU A 185 22.46 3.02 -3.56
CA GLU A 185 22.31 4.16 -2.66
C GLU A 185 20.91 4.17 -2.04
N ARG A 186 20.86 4.59 -0.78
CA ARG A 186 19.64 4.62 0.02
C ARG A 186 19.62 5.87 0.87
N GLU A 187 18.49 6.57 0.86
CA GLU A 187 18.20 7.71 1.71
C GLU A 187 16.90 7.49 2.50
N ASP A 188 17.03 7.52 3.82
CA ASP A 188 15.91 7.44 4.74
C ASP A 188 15.42 8.83 5.14
N SER A 189 14.11 9.03 5.11
CA SER A 189 13.46 10.21 5.67
C SER A 189 13.79 10.45 7.14
N ALA A 190 13.72 11.71 7.56
CA ALA A 190 13.88 12.06 8.97
C ALA A 190 12.80 11.42 9.87
N SER A 191 11.59 11.23 9.37
CA SER A 191 10.52 10.53 10.09
C SER A 191 10.85 9.05 10.29
N LEU A 192 11.36 8.35 9.26
CA LEU A 192 11.75 6.94 9.37
C LEU A 192 12.89 6.74 10.37
N LYS A 193 13.93 7.59 10.32
CA LYS A 193 15.05 7.56 11.28
C LYS A 193 14.57 7.64 12.73
N ASN A 194 13.49 8.39 12.99
CA ASN A 194 12.91 8.58 14.31
C ASN A 194 11.70 7.66 14.63
N ALA A 195 11.33 6.75 13.72
CA ALA A 195 10.17 5.87 13.88
C ALA A 195 10.37 4.83 15.01
N SER A 196 9.36 4.02 15.29
CA SER A 196 9.55 2.87 16.19
C SER A 196 10.49 1.84 15.55
N GLN A 197 11.10 0.97 16.36
CA GLN A 197 12.00 -0.06 15.84
C GLN A 197 11.28 -1.02 14.88
N VAL A 198 10.03 -1.38 15.20
CA VAL A 198 9.21 -2.28 14.37
C VAL A 198 9.00 -1.71 12.97
N LEU A 199 8.72 -0.41 12.88
CA LEU A 199 8.51 0.28 11.60
C LEU A 199 9.81 0.39 10.80
N ARG A 200 10.94 0.66 11.46
CA ARG A 200 12.25 0.65 10.80
C ARG A 200 12.62 -0.73 10.26
N ASP A 201 12.45 -1.76 11.08
CA ASP A 201 12.77 -3.15 10.70
C ASP A 201 11.94 -3.61 9.50
N HIS A 202 10.65 -3.24 9.46
CA HIS A 202 9.78 -3.52 8.31
C HIS A 202 10.27 -2.83 7.04
N MET A 203 10.52 -1.52 7.11
CA MET A 203 11.01 -0.75 5.95
C MET A 203 12.39 -1.24 5.46
N ASP A 204 13.27 -1.64 6.39
CA ASP A 204 14.54 -2.29 6.07
C ASP A 204 14.34 -3.62 5.35
N ALA A 205 13.40 -4.45 5.82
CA ALA A 205 13.09 -5.73 5.20
C ALA A 205 12.50 -5.57 3.79
N VAL A 206 11.65 -4.56 3.57
CA VAL A 206 11.14 -4.23 2.23
C VAL A 206 12.26 -3.78 1.31
N TRP A 207 13.13 -2.87 1.76
CA TRP A 207 14.30 -2.44 0.98
C TRP A 207 15.18 -3.61 0.59
N GLN A 208 15.54 -4.49 1.53
CA GLN A 208 16.40 -5.64 1.27
C GLN A 208 15.80 -6.62 0.25
N GLN A 209 14.48 -6.67 0.14
CA GLN A 209 13.81 -7.51 -0.85
C GLN A 209 13.89 -6.93 -2.25
N VAL A 210 13.85 -5.60 -2.42
CA VAL A 210 13.68 -4.97 -3.74
C VAL A 210 14.97 -4.44 -4.36
N TYR A 211 15.92 -3.94 -3.56
CA TYR A 211 17.09 -3.20 -4.09
C TYR A 211 18.03 -4.01 -4.97
N LYS A 212 17.94 -5.35 -4.97
CA LYS A 212 18.76 -6.25 -5.80
C LYS A 212 17.97 -6.97 -6.88
N ARG A 213 16.66 -6.71 -7.00
CA ARG A 213 15.83 -7.46 -7.95
C ARG A 213 16.17 -7.08 -9.38
N PRO A 214 16.28 -8.06 -10.28
CA PRO A 214 16.21 -7.79 -11.70
C PRO A 214 14.79 -7.32 -12.03
N TRP A 215 14.67 -6.22 -12.77
CA TRP A 215 13.41 -5.57 -13.09
C TRP A 215 12.52 -6.38 -14.05
N SER A 216 13.08 -7.38 -14.74
CA SER A 216 12.37 -8.23 -15.70
C SER A 216 11.35 -9.23 -15.11
N GLU A 217 11.32 -9.45 -13.78
CA GLU A 217 10.44 -10.47 -13.16
C GLU A 217 9.12 -9.91 -12.60
N ALA A 218 8.85 -8.60 -12.74
CA ALA A 218 7.61 -7.97 -12.25
C ALA A 218 6.43 -8.02 -13.24
N SER A 219 6.66 -8.41 -14.51
CA SER A 219 5.59 -8.65 -15.47
C SER A 219 5.13 -10.12 -15.39
N PRO A 220 3.81 -10.43 -15.35
CA PRO A 220 3.37 -11.80 -15.59
C PRO A 220 3.90 -12.23 -16.97
N PRO A 221 4.32 -13.50 -17.12
CA PRO A 221 4.77 -13.98 -18.42
C PRO A 221 3.66 -13.72 -19.45
N VAL A 222 4.04 -13.14 -20.58
CA VAL A 222 3.19 -13.14 -21.77
C VAL A 222 2.99 -14.62 -22.11
N ASP A 223 1.74 -15.09 -22.08
CA ASP A 223 1.40 -16.40 -22.61
C ASP A 223 1.72 -16.37 -24.11
N ASP A 224 2.92 -16.83 -24.48
CA ASP A 224 3.26 -17.15 -25.86
C ASP A 224 2.41 -18.35 -26.27
N ASP A 225 1.27 -18.07 -26.90
CA ASP A 225 0.42 -19.06 -27.55
C ASP A 225 1.18 -19.63 -28.77
N PRO A 226 1.61 -20.90 -28.78
CA PRO A 226 2.50 -21.44 -29.80
C PRO A 226 1.74 -21.95 -31.04
N ASP A 227 0.69 -21.24 -31.47
CA ASP A 227 -0.24 -21.70 -32.52
C ASP A 227 -0.31 -20.78 -33.76
N ASP A 228 0.72 -19.97 -34.03
CA ASP A 228 0.86 -19.21 -35.27
C ASP A 228 2.16 -19.54 -36.04
N GLU A 229 2.40 -20.83 -36.30
CA GLU A 229 3.18 -21.25 -37.48
C GLU A 229 2.49 -22.41 -38.21
N ALA A 230 1.45 -22.06 -38.98
CA ALA A 230 0.95 -22.91 -40.06
C ALA A 230 0.42 -22.04 -41.22
N GLU A 231 1.32 -21.55 -42.08
CA GLU A 231 1.12 -21.47 -43.54
C GLU A 231 2.42 -21.74 -44.31
#